data_AF-A0A355KXX4-F1
#
_entry.id   AF-A0A355KXX4-F1
#
_cell.length_a   1.000
_cell.length_b   1.000
_cell.length_c   1.000
_cell.angle_alpha   90.00
_cell.angle_beta   90.00
_cell.angle_gamma   90.00
#
_symmetry.space_group_name_H-M   'P 1'
#
loop_
_entity.id
_entity.type
_entity.pdbx_description
1 polymer ?
#
loop_
_entity_poly.entity_id
_entity_poly.type
_entity_poly.pdbx_seq_one_letter_code
_entity_poly.pdbx_strand_id
1 'polypeptide(L)'
;MKSVIRTECLPKEQRVAIRRACQNEIKNHNRRMLKLACIALHQRYGFGRERLFAFIGEMSELSSGRTDDPVYWQHIDKLLIDTLKMEWDAENYEEMGE
;
A
#
# COMPACT_ATOMS: atom_id res chain seq x y z
N MET A 1 -9.95 26.25 -14.38
CA MET A 1 -9.01 26.18 -13.24
C MET A 1 -9.75 25.63 -12.04
N LYS A 2 -9.47 24.39 -11.60
CA LYS A 2 -9.93 23.93 -10.28
C LYS A 2 -9.02 24.61 -9.26
N SER A 3 -9.54 25.53 -8.47
CA SER A 3 -8.79 26.08 -7.34
C SER A 3 -8.52 24.94 -6.37
N VAL A 4 -7.28 24.47 -6.31
CA VAL A 4 -6.85 23.55 -5.27
C VAL A 4 -6.82 24.36 -3.98
N ILE A 5 -7.88 24.23 -3.17
CA ILE A 5 -7.92 24.85 -1.84
C ILE A 5 -6.78 24.21 -1.05
N ARG A 6 -5.77 25.00 -0.68
CA ARG A 6 -4.72 24.55 0.23
C ARG A 6 -5.40 24.16 1.55
N THR A 7 -5.26 22.89 1.94
CA THR A 7 -5.90 22.32 3.14
C THR A 7 -5.47 23.02 4.42
N GLU A 8 -4.32 23.70 4.41
CA GLU A 8 -3.80 24.59 5.46
C GLU A 8 -4.79 25.69 5.86
N CYS A 9 -5.60 26.18 4.92
CA CYS A 9 -6.59 27.25 5.15
C CYS A 9 -7.93 26.75 5.73
N LEU A 10 -8.11 25.43 5.88
CA LEU A 10 -9.36 24.84 6.39
C LEU A 10 -9.36 24.76 7.93
N PRO A 11 -10.52 24.89 8.60
CA PRO A 11 -10.67 24.62 10.03
C PRO A 11 -10.14 23.23 10.44
N LYS A 12 -9.60 23.11 11.65
CA LYS A 12 -8.99 21.87 12.18
C LYS A 12 -9.91 20.66 12.05
N GLU A 13 -11.20 20.81 12.35
CA GLU A 13 -12.20 19.75 12.25
C GLU A 13 -12.36 19.23 10.81
N GLN A 14 -12.37 20.13 9.84
CA GLN A 14 -12.44 19.77 8.42
C GLN A 14 -11.18 19.04 7.96
N ARG A 15 -9.99 19.49 8.39
CA ARG A 15 -8.73 18.78 8.09
C ARG A 15 -8.71 17.35 8.66
N VAL A 16 -9.20 17.17 9.88
CA VAL A 16 -9.32 15.84 10.52
C VAL A 16 -10.33 14.97 9.77
N ALA A 17 -11.49 15.51 9.41
CA ALA A 17 -12.51 14.79 8.65
C ALA A 17 -12.00 14.34 7.28
N ILE A 18 -11.30 15.21 6.55
CA ILE A 18 -10.67 14.90 5.26
C ILE A 18 -9.62 13.81 5.42
N ARG A 19 -8.70 13.94 6.40
CA ARG A 19 -7.68 12.93 6.66
C ARG A 19 -8.30 11.56 6.95
N ARG A 20 -9.34 11.53 7.79
CA ARG A 20 -10.06 10.29 8.12
C ARG A 20 -10.76 9.68 6.91
N ALA A 21 -11.40 10.51 6.07
CA ALA A 21 -12.04 10.05 4.85
C ALA A 21 -11.01 9.41 3.89
N CYS A 22 -9.88 10.08 3.68
CA CYS A 22 -8.77 9.57 2.86
C CYS A 22 -8.22 8.24 3.40
N GLN A 23 -7.96 8.15 4.71
CA GLN A 23 -7.51 6.90 5.35
C GLN A 23 -8.51 5.75 5.18
N ASN A 24 -9.81 6.03 5.27
CA ASN A 24 -10.85 5.03 5.05
C ASN A 24 -10.90 4.57 3.59
N GLU A 25 -10.73 5.47 2.63
CA GLU A 25 -10.67 5.14 1.20
C GLU A 25 -9.47 4.26 0.87
N ILE A 26 -8.27 4.64 1.34
CA ILE A 26 -7.04 3.84 1.19
C ILE A 26 -7.23 2.45 1.80
N LYS A 27 -7.75 2.37 3.03
CA LYS A 27 -8.03 1.08 3.69
C LYS A 27 -8.99 0.22 2.89
N ASN A 28 -10.06 0.79 2.36
CA ASN A 28 -11.04 0.06 1.56
C ASN A 28 -10.46 -0.39 0.22
N HIS A 29 -9.65 0.45 -0.42
CA HIS A 29 -8.96 0.12 -1.65
C HIS A 29 -7.98 -1.04 -1.44
N ASN A 30 -7.10 -0.96 -0.43
CA ASN A 30 -6.15 -2.02 -0.10
C ASN A 30 -6.86 -3.35 0.21
N ARG A 31 -7.99 -3.30 0.92
CA ARG A 31 -8.80 -4.49 1.19
C ARG A 31 -9.38 -5.11 -0.09
N ARG A 32 -9.76 -4.30 -1.08
CA ARG A 32 -10.23 -4.80 -2.39
C ARG A 32 -9.09 -5.44 -3.16
N MET A 33 -7.92 -4.81 -3.19
CA MET A 33 -6.73 -5.36 -3.85
C MET A 33 -6.30 -6.70 -3.24
N LEU A 34 -6.29 -6.82 -1.91
CA LEU A 34 -5.99 -8.09 -1.23
C LEU A 34 -6.97 -9.20 -1.61
N LYS A 35 -8.28 -8.89 -1.69
CA LYS A 35 -9.29 -9.87 -2.14
C LYS A 35 -9.00 -10.34 -3.57
N LEU A 36 -8.66 -9.43 -4.47
CA LEU A 36 -8.33 -9.76 -5.86
C LEU A 36 -7.07 -10.62 -5.95
N ALA A 37 -6.04 -10.32 -5.17
CA ALA A 37 -4.85 -11.16 -5.06
C ALA A 37 -5.20 -12.58 -4.59
N CYS A 38 -6.03 -12.73 -3.55
CA CYS A 38 -6.48 -14.06 -3.10
C CYS A 38 -7.25 -14.82 -4.19
N ILE A 39 -8.13 -14.15 -4.93
CA ILE A 39 -8.87 -14.77 -6.05
C ILE A 39 -7.89 -15.21 -7.14
N ALA A 40 -6.94 -14.36 -7.53
CA ALA A 40 -5.94 -14.69 -8.54
C ALA A 40 -5.07 -15.88 -8.11
N LEU A 41 -4.63 -15.91 -6.85
CA LEU A 41 -3.86 -17.01 -6.28
C LEU A 41 -4.66 -18.32 -6.24
N HIS A 42 -5.94 -18.25 -5.89
CA HIS A 42 -6.83 -19.41 -5.90
C HIS A 42 -7.02 -19.95 -7.33
N GLN A 43 -7.36 -19.09 -8.28
CA GLN A 43 -7.69 -19.50 -9.65
C GLN A 43 -6.48 -19.98 -10.45
N ARG A 44 -5.32 -19.31 -10.31
CA ARG A 44 -4.12 -19.63 -11.11
C ARG A 44 -3.26 -20.72 -10.49
N TYR A 45 -3.18 -20.78 -9.17
CA TYR A 45 -2.25 -21.68 -8.46
C TYR A 45 -2.95 -22.64 -7.51
N GLY A 46 -4.28 -22.65 -7.47
CA GLY A 46 -5.05 -23.58 -6.65
C GLY A 46 -4.89 -23.34 -5.15
N PHE A 47 -4.61 -22.12 -4.70
CA PHE A 47 -4.46 -21.82 -3.28
C PHE A 47 -5.78 -22.08 -2.54
N GLY A 48 -5.75 -22.99 -1.57
CA GLY A 48 -6.86 -23.24 -0.65
C GLY A 48 -6.85 -22.28 0.53
N ARG A 49 -7.87 -22.37 1.38
CA ARG A 49 -8.08 -21.52 2.56
C ARG A 49 -6.81 -21.31 3.40
N GLU A 50 -6.13 -22.39 3.77
CA GLU A 50 -4.96 -22.34 4.66
C GLU A 50 -3.77 -21.63 4.03
N ARG A 51 -3.47 -21.91 2.76
CA ARG A 51 -2.41 -21.20 2.02
C ARG A 51 -2.73 -19.72 1.85
N LEU A 52 -3.99 -19.36 1.65
CA LEU A 52 -4.40 -17.95 1.58
C LEU A 52 -4.24 -17.24 2.92
N PHE A 53 -4.60 -17.88 4.05
CA PHE A 53 -4.36 -17.32 5.38
C PHE A 53 -2.87 -17.17 5.68
N ALA A 54 -2.04 -18.16 5.32
CA ALA A 54 -0.59 -18.07 5.46
C ALA A 54 -0.01 -16.89 4.66
N PHE A 55 -0.42 -16.74 3.38
CA PHE A 55 -0.03 -15.61 2.53
C PHE A 55 -0.42 -14.25 3.16
N ILE A 56 -1.64 -14.12 3.69
CA ILE A 56 -2.08 -12.89 4.37
C ILE A 56 -1.26 -12.63 5.64
N GLY A 57 -0.94 -13.68 6.40
CA GLY A 57 -0.08 -13.59 7.58
C GLY A 57 1.33 -13.10 7.24
N GLU A 58 1.95 -13.69 6.23
CA GLU A 58 3.28 -13.30 5.76
C GLU A 58 3.30 -11.85 5.23
N MET A 59 2.29 -11.43 4.46
CA MET A 59 2.13 -10.03 4.08
C MET A 59 2.06 -9.10 5.31
N SER A 60 1.34 -9.50 6.35
CA SER A 60 1.25 -8.73 7.58
C SER A 60 2.62 -8.62 8.26
N GLU A 61 3.41 -9.68 8.30
CA GLU A 61 4.76 -9.70 8.87
C GLU A 61 5.76 -8.86 8.05
N LEU A 62 5.66 -8.90 6.72
CA LEU A 62 6.47 -8.07 5.82
C LEU A 62 6.19 -6.58 6.04
N SER A 63 4.92 -6.20 6.21
CA SER A 63 4.53 -4.80 6.43
C SER A 63 4.74 -4.30 7.88
N SER A 64 4.88 -5.20 8.85
CA SER A 64 4.85 -4.84 10.28
C SER A 64 6.03 -3.97 10.70
N GLY A 65 5.76 -2.73 11.10
CA GLY A 65 6.74 -1.81 11.67
C GLY A 65 7.73 -1.23 10.65
N ARG A 66 7.47 -1.39 9.36
CA ARG A 66 8.35 -0.95 8.26
C ARG A 66 7.71 0.09 7.35
N THR A 67 6.52 0.60 7.70
CA THR A 67 5.76 1.55 6.88
C THR A 67 6.61 2.74 6.43
N ASP A 68 7.39 3.29 7.36
CA ASP A 68 8.18 4.51 7.15
C ASP A 68 9.69 4.21 7.06
N ASP A 69 10.07 2.99 6.63
CA ASP A 69 11.48 2.58 6.45
C ASP A 69 11.87 2.66 4.96
N PRO A 70 12.48 3.77 4.50
CA PRO A 70 12.82 3.96 3.10
C PRO A 70 13.86 2.95 2.60
N VAL A 71 14.76 2.47 3.47
CA VAL A 71 15.79 1.48 3.09
C VAL A 71 15.14 0.12 2.83
N TYR A 72 14.18 -0.26 3.67
CA TYR A 72 13.41 -1.48 3.47
C TYR A 72 12.69 -1.48 2.12
N TRP A 73 11.96 -0.41 1.80
CA TRP A 73 11.20 -0.33 0.55
C TRP A 73 12.09 -0.23 -0.69
N GLN A 74 13.23 0.49 -0.62
CA GLN A 74 14.25 0.47 -1.67
C GLN A 74 14.73 -0.96 -1.97
N HIS A 75 14.86 -1.81 -0.95
CA HIS A 75 15.23 -3.20 -1.14
C HIS A 75 14.13 -4.01 -1.83
N ILE A 76 12.85 -3.75 -1.50
CA ILE A 76 11.70 -4.36 -2.16
C ILE A 76 11.68 -3.95 -3.64
N ASP A 77 11.83 -2.68 -3.97
CA ASP A 77 11.86 -2.22 -5.36
C ASP A 77 13.02 -2.83 -6.14
N LYS A 78 14.21 -2.90 -5.55
CA LYS A 78 15.36 -3.59 -6.17
C LYS A 78 15.06 -5.06 -6.45
N LEU A 79 14.36 -5.75 -5.56
CA LEU A 79 13.94 -7.13 -5.81
C LEU A 79 12.92 -7.21 -6.95
N LEU A 80 11.84 -6.42 -6.90
CA LEU A 80 10.73 -6.53 -7.84
C LEU A 80 11.10 -5.99 -9.23
N ILE A 81 11.75 -4.83 -9.29
CA ILE A 81 12.10 -4.14 -10.53
C ILE A 81 13.42 -4.67 -11.08
N ASP A 82 14.51 -4.63 -10.32
CA ASP A 82 15.82 -4.98 -10.89
C ASP A 82 16.01 -6.49 -11.04
N THR A 83 15.45 -7.29 -10.13
CA THR A 83 15.70 -8.74 -10.13
C THR A 83 14.59 -9.50 -10.83
N LEU A 84 13.32 -9.23 -10.49
CA LEU A 84 12.16 -9.88 -11.11
C LEU A 84 11.69 -9.19 -12.40
N LYS A 85 12.29 -8.05 -12.76
CA LYS A 85 12.02 -7.32 -14.01
C LYS A 85 10.56 -6.91 -14.17
N MET A 86 9.90 -6.56 -13.07
CA MET A 86 8.58 -5.95 -13.13
C MET A 86 8.68 -4.55 -13.72
N GLU A 87 7.80 -4.22 -14.68
CA GLU A 87 7.73 -2.90 -15.34
C GLU A 87 7.03 -1.88 -14.43
N TRP A 88 7.62 -1.62 -13.26
CA TRP A 88 7.14 -0.65 -12.28
C TRP A 88 8.15 0.48 -12.10
N ASP A 89 7.65 1.66 -11.74
CA ASP A 89 8.48 2.77 -11.33
C ASP A 89 8.84 2.62 -9.85
N ALA A 90 10.08 2.94 -9.50
CA ALA A 90 10.52 2.95 -8.11
C ALA A 90 9.81 4.08 -7.34
N GLU A 91 9.54 3.86 -6.05
CA GLU A 91 8.93 4.87 -5.19
C GLU A 91 9.88 6.06 -4.94
N ASN A 92 9.30 7.24 -4.63
CA ASN A 92 10.10 8.39 -4.22
C ASN A 92 10.47 8.30 -2.73
N TYR A 93 11.65 7.73 -2.46
CA TYR A 93 12.15 7.53 -1.10
C TYR A 93 12.62 8.79 -0.39
N GLU A 94 12.90 9.89 -1.12
CA GLU A 94 13.29 11.17 -0.52
C GLU A 94 12.10 11.80 0.24
N GLU A 95 10.88 11.54 -0.23
CA GLU A 95 9.63 12.03 0.40
C GLU A 95 9.18 11.18 1.61
N MET A 96 9.78 10.01 1.84
CA MET A 96 9.46 9.14 2.99
C MET A 96 10.29 9.42 4.25
N GLY A 97 11.40 10.15 4.13
CA GLY A 97 12.34 10.44 5.22
C GLY A 97 12.10 11.77 5.95
N GLU A 98 11.06 12.53 5.59
CA GLU A 98 10.61 13.77 6.25
C GLU A 98 9.45 13.54 7.23
#